data_AF-A0A942RDP6-F1
#
_entry.id   AF-A0A942RDP6-F1
#
_cell.length_a   1.000
_cell.length_b   1.000
_cell.length_c   1.000
_cell.angle_alpha   90.00
_cell.angle_beta   90.00
_cell.angle_gamma   90.00
#
_symmetry.space_group_name_H-M   'P 1'
#
loop_
_entity.id
_entity.type
_entity.pdbx_description
1 polymer ?
#
loop_
_entity_poly.entity_id
_entity_poly.type
_entity_poly.pdbx_seq_one_letter_code
_entity_poly.pdbx_strand_id
1 'polypeptide(L)'
;MYCRNCGKEVAEKAEICVACGVKPLAGNKFCHNCSAEVNPNAEICIKCGVRLAGVKAKGGKDWLVALLLSIFLGGFGVDRFYLGYIGLGILKLITAGGFGIWWLIDVILIATNKLNDSEGKELTK
;
A
#
# COMPACT_ATOMS: atom_id res chain seq x y z
N MET A 1 -13.53 25.21 -4.33
CA MET A 1 -13.20 23.76 -4.19
C MET A 1 -14.41 23.04 -3.60
N TYR A 2 -14.49 21.72 -3.72
CA TYR A 2 -15.60 20.91 -3.20
C TYR A 2 -15.14 19.94 -2.11
N CYS A 3 -16.02 19.66 -1.15
CA CYS A 3 -15.75 18.71 -0.09
C CYS A 3 -15.78 17.28 -0.62
N ARG A 4 -14.71 16.52 -0.41
CA ARG A 4 -14.59 15.12 -0.85
C ARG A 4 -15.42 14.12 -0.05
N ASN A 5 -16.09 14.59 1.00
CA ASN A 5 -17.00 13.79 1.82
C ASN A 5 -18.48 14.01 1.50
N CYS A 6 -18.91 15.24 1.17
CA CYS A 6 -20.32 15.56 0.95
C CYS A 6 -20.62 16.28 -0.38
N GLY A 7 -19.62 16.62 -1.19
CA GLY A 7 -19.80 17.24 -2.51
C GLY A 7 -20.18 18.73 -2.51
N LYS A 8 -20.39 19.37 -1.35
CA LYS A 8 -20.73 20.79 -1.28
C LYS A 8 -19.52 21.70 -1.51
N GLU A 9 -19.79 22.91 -2.00
CA GLU A 9 -18.80 23.97 -2.17
C GLU A 9 -18.19 24.38 -0.84
N VAL A 10 -16.88 24.56 -0.84
CA VAL A 10 -16.08 25.00 0.29
C VAL A 10 -15.09 26.05 -0.19
N ALA A 11 -14.85 27.04 0.67
CA ALA A 11 -13.82 28.04 0.44
C ALA A 11 -12.44 27.37 0.36
N GLU A 12 -11.55 27.92 -0.46
CA GLU A 12 -10.22 27.33 -0.74
C GLU A 12 -9.33 27.20 0.51
N LYS A 13 -9.58 28.01 1.55
CA LYS A 13 -8.86 28.01 2.83
C LYS A 13 -9.67 27.40 3.99
N ALA A 14 -10.75 26.70 3.70
CA ALA A 14 -11.60 26.12 4.75
C ALA A 14 -10.93 24.89 5.40
N GLU A 15 -10.64 24.96 6.69
CA GLU A 15 -10.13 23.82 7.47
C GLU A 15 -11.22 22.77 7.76
N ILE A 16 -12.47 23.23 7.88
CA ILE A 16 -13.66 22.40 8.10
C ILE A 16 -14.73 22.73 7.05
N CYS A 17 -15.40 21.69 6.56
CA CYS A 17 -16.58 21.85 5.73
C CYS A 17 -17.80 22.20 6.59
N VAL A 18 -18.39 23.38 6.36
CA VAL A 18 -19.59 23.85 7.06
C VAL A 18 -20.83 22.97 6.86
N ALA A 19 -20.83 22.12 5.83
CA ALA A 19 -21.97 21.25 5.52
C ALA A 19 -21.92 19.87 6.19
N CYS A 20 -20.73 19.37 6.54
CA CYS A 20 -20.58 18.01 7.07
C CYS A 20 -19.61 17.89 8.26
N GLY A 21 -18.97 18.98 8.69
CA GLY A 21 -18.11 19.01 9.87
C GLY A 21 -16.75 18.33 9.72
N VAL A 22 -16.45 17.70 8.58
CA VAL A 22 -15.14 17.07 8.33
C VAL A 22 -14.24 17.94 7.45
N LYS A 23 -12.93 17.67 7.54
CA LYS A 23 -11.92 18.29 6.69
C LYS A 23 -12.25 18.02 5.21
N PRO A 24 -12.27 19.05 4.34
CA PRO A 24 -12.78 18.90 2.98
C PRO A 24 -11.96 17.93 2.10
N LEU A 25 -10.70 17.66 2.43
CA LEU A 25 -9.84 16.74 1.69
C LEU A 25 -9.77 15.31 2.25
N ALA A 26 -10.38 15.05 3.42
CA ALA A 26 -10.26 13.76 4.10
C ALA A 26 -11.07 12.62 3.44
N GLY A 27 -12.11 12.95 2.65
CA GLY A 27 -12.93 11.95 1.95
C GLY A 27 -12.34 11.51 0.61
N ASN A 28 -12.81 10.37 0.10
CA ASN A 28 -12.50 9.84 -1.23
C ASN A 28 -13.76 9.50 -2.05
N LYS A 29 -14.94 9.98 -1.63
CA LYS A 29 -16.23 9.70 -2.30
C LYS A 29 -16.57 10.72 -3.38
N PHE A 30 -16.07 11.96 -3.24
CA PHE A 30 -16.34 13.04 -4.17
C PHE A 30 -15.06 13.69 -4.69
N CYS A 31 -15.12 14.24 -5.90
CA CYS A 31 -14.06 15.02 -6.49
C CYS A 31 -13.98 16.42 -5.84
N HIS A 32 -12.77 16.90 -5.54
CA HIS A 32 -12.54 18.23 -4.98
C HIS A 32 -12.70 19.36 -6.02
N ASN A 33 -12.72 19.03 -7.32
CA ASN A 33 -12.78 20.00 -8.40
C ASN A 33 -14.17 20.09 -9.07
N CYS A 34 -14.88 18.97 -9.25
CA CYS A 34 -16.14 18.94 -10.01
C CYS A 34 -17.34 18.34 -9.26
N SER A 35 -17.20 18.08 -7.95
CA SER A 35 -18.20 17.46 -7.06
C SER A 35 -18.79 16.10 -7.49
N ALA A 36 -18.32 15.52 -8.60
CA ALA A 36 -18.76 14.20 -9.03
C ALA A 36 -18.47 13.14 -7.98
N GLU A 37 -19.39 12.18 -7.83
CA GLU A 37 -19.13 10.94 -7.12
C GLU A 37 -18.01 10.17 -7.84
N VAL A 38 -17.02 9.74 -7.07
CA VAL A 38 -15.85 9.03 -7.56
C VAL A 38 -15.72 7.73 -6.77
N ASN A 39 -15.25 6.70 -7.45
CA ASN A 39 -14.93 5.45 -6.78
C ASN A 39 -13.78 5.71 -5.77
N PRO A 40 -13.83 5.16 -4.55
CA PRO A 40 -12.76 5.32 -3.55
C PRO A 40 -11.38 4.84 -4.03
N ASN A 41 -11.32 4.00 -5.08
CA ASN A 41 -10.09 3.52 -5.70
C ASN A 41 -9.76 4.21 -7.04
N ALA A 42 -10.48 5.27 -7.44
CA ALA A 42 -10.21 5.97 -8.69
C ALA A 42 -9.06 6.98 -8.53
N GLU A 43 -7.95 6.78 -9.24
CA GLU A 43 -6.80 7.69 -9.21
C GLU A 43 -7.09 9.01 -9.95
N ILE A 44 -7.98 8.96 -10.95
CA ILE A 44 -8.36 10.09 -11.80
C ILE A 44 -9.89 10.21 -11.82
N CYS A 45 -10.39 11.44 -11.72
CA CYS A 45 -11.82 11.71 -11.87
C CYS A 45 -12.24 11.64 -13.33
N ILE A 46 -13.22 10.80 -13.64
CA ILE A 46 -13.71 10.55 -15.01
C ILE A 46 -14.45 11.76 -15.60
N LYS A 47 -15.01 12.64 -14.75
CA LYS A 47 -15.74 13.84 -15.22
C LYS A 47 -14.86 15.04 -15.53
N CYS A 48 -13.76 15.25 -14.81
CA CYS A 48 -12.95 16.48 -14.94
C CYS A 48 -11.45 16.25 -15.10
N GLY A 49 -10.97 15.01 -15.10
CA GLY A 49 -9.58 14.68 -15.36
C GLY A 49 -8.58 15.00 -14.22
N VAL A 50 -9.02 15.57 -13.10
CA VAL A 50 -8.11 15.84 -11.98
C VAL A 50 -7.67 14.57 -11.28
N ARG A 51 -6.43 14.56 -10.79
CA ARG A 51 -5.88 13.48 -9.96
C ARG A 51 -6.47 13.55 -8.55
N LEU A 52 -6.92 12.40 -8.04
CA LEU A 52 -7.51 12.27 -6.71
C LEU A 52 -6.44 11.78 -5.73
N ALA A 53 -6.01 12.64 -4.82
CA ALA A 53 -5.05 12.26 -3.78
C ALA A 53 -5.71 11.28 -2.79
N GLY A 54 -5.13 10.12 -2.51
CA GLY A 54 -5.63 9.20 -1.47
C GLY A 54 -6.06 7.82 -1.93
N VAL A 55 -5.92 7.49 -3.22
CA VAL A 55 -5.94 6.08 -3.65
C VAL A 55 -4.60 5.47 -3.32
N LYS A 56 -4.52 4.70 -2.22
CA LYS A 56 -3.37 3.82 -2.03
C LYS A 56 -3.50 2.72 -3.08
N ALA A 57 -2.56 2.68 -4.03
CA ALA A 57 -2.48 1.61 -5.00
C ALA A 57 -2.54 0.27 -4.26
N LYS A 58 -3.58 -0.53 -4.52
CA LYS A 58 -3.57 -1.98 -4.27
C LYS A 58 -2.58 -2.63 -5.25
N GLY A 59 -1.31 -2.25 -5.16
CA GLY A 59 -0.22 -3.08 -5.65
C GLY A 59 0.02 -4.14 -4.59
N GLY A 60 -0.89 -5.10 -4.49
CA GLY A 60 -0.68 -6.26 -3.63
C GLY A 60 0.39 -7.11 -4.28
N LYS A 61 1.50 -7.35 -3.57
CA LYS A 61 2.45 -8.38 -4.01
C LYS A 61 1.80 -9.72 -3.74
N ASP A 62 1.79 -10.60 -4.73
CA ASP A 62 1.15 -11.91 -4.61
C ASP A 62 1.92 -12.77 -3.60
N TRP A 63 1.21 -13.25 -2.58
CA TRP A 63 1.78 -14.11 -1.54
C TRP A 63 2.41 -15.39 -2.13
N LEU A 64 1.78 -15.94 -3.16
CA LEU A 64 2.26 -17.11 -3.90
C LEU A 64 3.62 -16.87 -4.57
N VAL A 65 3.82 -15.67 -5.11
CA VAL A 65 5.09 -15.31 -5.77
C VAL A 65 6.20 -15.19 -4.73
N ALA A 66 5.94 -14.57 -3.57
CA ALA A 66 6.89 -14.54 -2.45
C ALA A 66 7.25 -15.96 -1.97
N LEU A 67 6.25 -16.82 -1.76
CA LEU A 67 6.50 -18.20 -1.31
C LEU A 67 7.32 -19.01 -2.32
N LEU A 68 7.04 -18.90 -3.62
CA LEU A 68 7.86 -19.56 -4.66
C LEU A 68 9.30 -19.01 -4.68
N LEU A 69 9.47 -17.68 -4.57
CA LEU A 69 10.80 -17.07 -4.51
C LEU A 69 11.59 -17.51 -3.27
N SER A 70 10.94 -17.67 -2.12
CA SER A 70 11.60 -18.14 -0.91
C SER A 70 12.05 -19.61 -1.01
N ILE A 71 11.25 -20.48 -1.65
CA ILE A 71 11.62 -21.88 -1.83
C ILE A 71 12.79 -22.04 -2.82
N PHE A 72 12.74 -21.36 -3.96
CA PHE A 72 13.75 -21.52 -5.02
C PHE A 72 14.99 -20.66 -4.82
N LEU A 73 14.85 -19.43 -4.29
CA LEU A 73 15.92 -18.43 -4.16
C LEU A 73 16.19 -18.00 -2.71
N GLY A 74 15.59 -18.66 -1.71
CA GLY A 74 15.72 -18.28 -0.29
C GLY A 74 17.14 -18.38 0.28
N GLY A 75 18.02 -19.20 -0.33
CA GLY A 75 19.44 -19.25 0.02
C GLY A 75 20.19 -17.94 -0.26
N PHE A 76 19.72 -17.16 -1.24
CA PHE A 76 20.24 -15.83 -1.58
C PHE A 76 19.49 -14.68 -0.89
N GLY A 77 18.41 -14.97 -0.15
CA GLY A 77 17.64 -13.95 0.57
C GLY A 77 16.82 -12.99 -0.31
N VAL A 78 16.60 -13.33 -1.59
CA VAL A 78 15.90 -12.49 -2.59
C VAL A 78 14.45 -12.19 -2.18
N ASP A 79 13.81 -13.11 -1.47
CA ASP A 79 12.46 -12.92 -0.94
C ASP A 79 12.35 -11.70 0.02
N ARG A 80 13.33 -11.51 0.92
CA ARG A 80 13.35 -10.34 1.83
C ARG A 80 13.62 -9.02 1.10
N PHE A 81 14.35 -9.06 -0.02
CA PHE A 81 14.48 -7.91 -0.92
C PHE A 81 13.15 -7.60 -1.62
N TYR A 82 12.37 -8.63 -1.98
CA TYR A 82 11.06 -8.48 -2.61
C TYR A 82 10.01 -7.86 -1.66
N LEU A 83 10.04 -8.23 -0.37
CA LEU A 83 9.19 -7.64 0.69
C LEU A 83 9.65 -6.25 1.17
N GLY A 84 10.72 -5.70 0.60
CA GLY A 84 11.26 -4.37 0.93
C GLY A 84 12.18 -4.31 2.16
N TYR A 85 12.45 -5.44 2.81
CA TYR A 85 13.33 -5.54 3.98
C TYR A 85 14.81 -5.68 3.57
N ILE A 86 15.32 -4.69 2.82
CA ILE A 86 16.70 -4.64 2.30
C ILE A 86 17.76 -4.80 3.40
N GLY A 87 17.57 -4.18 4.57
CA GLY A 87 18.53 -4.27 5.68
C GLY A 87 18.71 -5.69 6.22
N LEU A 88 17.62 -6.45 6.34
CA LEU A 88 17.67 -7.85 6.78
C LEU A 88 18.23 -8.77 5.69
N GLY A 89 17.95 -8.48 4.41
CA GLY A 89 18.54 -9.19 3.28
C GLY A 89 20.06 -9.05 3.24
N ILE A 90 20.58 -7.83 3.40
CA ILE A 90 22.03 -7.55 3.41
C ILE A 90 22.72 -8.19 4.62
N LEU A 91 22.11 -8.13 5.82
CA LEU A 91 22.66 -8.77 7.02
C LEU A 91 22.80 -10.29 6.84
N LYS A 92 21.84 -10.92 6.16
CA LYS A 92 21.81 -12.36 5.85
C LYS A 92 22.91 -12.75 4.85
N LEU A 93 23.25 -11.85 3.92
CA LEU A 93 24.37 -12.04 2.98
C LEU A 93 25.74 -11.86 3.64
N ILE A 94 25.90 -10.85 4.50
CA ILE A 94 27.16 -10.58 5.22
C ILE A 94 27.48 -11.70 6.22
N THR A 95 26.47 -12.34 6.80
CA THR A 95 26.64 -13.49 7.72
C THR A 95 26.82 -14.84 7.00
N ALA A 96 27.10 -14.83 5.70
CA ALA A 96 27.26 -16.04 4.86
C ALA A 96 26.05 -16.99 4.95
N GLY A 97 24.83 -16.43 4.98
CA GLY A 97 23.60 -17.23 4.82
C GLY A 97 23.34 -18.24 5.93
N GLY A 98 23.88 -18.04 7.14
CA GLY A 98 23.49 -18.74 8.37
C GLY A 98 23.08 -20.21 8.20
N PHE A 99 23.94 -21.03 7.57
CA PHE A 99 23.86 -22.51 7.54
C PHE A 99 22.44 -23.12 7.35
N GLY A 100 21.58 -22.52 6.52
CA GLY A 100 20.22 -23.02 6.25
C GLY A 100 19.18 -22.83 7.37
N ILE A 101 19.59 -22.49 8.59
CA ILE A 101 18.68 -22.15 9.71
C ILE A 101 17.90 -20.87 9.38
N TRP A 102 18.58 -19.89 8.80
CA TRP A 102 17.98 -18.64 8.35
C TRP A 102 17.06 -18.80 7.13
N TRP A 103 17.22 -19.87 6.36
CA TRP A 103 16.29 -20.25 5.29
C TRP A 103 15.01 -20.87 5.85
N LEU A 104 15.14 -21.79 6.82
CA LEU A 104 13.99 -22.44 7.48
C LEU A 104 13.09 -21.42 8.20
N ILE A 105 13.69 -20.44 8.90
CA ILE A 105 12.96 -19.36 9.58
C ILE A 105 12.19 -18.49 8.56
N ASP A 106 12.79 -18.20 7.40
CA ASP A 106 12.15 -17.41 6.33
C ASP A 106 10.91 -18.10 5.77
N VAL A 107 11.04 -19.39 5.43
CA VAL A 107 9.95 -20.20 4.89
C VAL A 107 8.78 -20.26 5.87
N ILE A 108 9.05 -20.46 7.17
CA ILE A 108 8.02 -20.51 8.21
C ILE A 108 7.32 -19.14 8.37
N LEU A 109 8.06 -18.03 8.34
CA LEU A 109 7.45 -16.69 8.45
C LEU A 109 6.53 -16.34 7.27
N ILE A 110 6.92 -16.69 6.05
CA ILE A 110 6.12 -16.47 4.82
C ILE A 110 4.92 -17.41 4.80
N ALA A 111 5.11 -18.69 5.15
CA ALA A 111 4.04 -19.68 5.23
C ALA A 111 2.97 -19.29 6.26
N THR A 112 3.38 -18.66 7.37
CA THR A 112 2.46 -18.18 8.41
C THR A 112 1.72 -16.90 8.00
N ASN A 113 2.03 -16.31 6.84
CA ASN A 113 1.43 -15.09 6.28
C ASN A 113 1.36 -13.93 7.31
N LYS A 114 2.32 -13.90 8.25
CA LYS A 114 2.46 -12.83 9.25
C LYS A 114 3.40 -11.73 8.79
N LEU A 115 3.95 -11.84 7.59
CA LEU A 115 4.78 -10.81 6.99
C LEU A 115 3.89 -9.78 6.30
N ASN A 116 3.81 -8.62 6.92
CA ASN A 116 3.34 -7.42 6.25
C ASN A 116 4.47 -6.93 5.33
N ASP A 117 4.14 -6.45 4.13
CA ASP A 117 5.10 -5.74 3.29
C ASP A 117 5.64 -4.51 4.05
N SER A 118 6.83 -4.01 3.68
CA SER A 118 7.41 -2.80 4.30
C SER A 118 6.51 -1.55 4.20
N GLU A 119 5.47 -1.59 3.37
CA GLU A 119 4.43 -0.57 3.24
C GLU A 119 3.18 -0.80 4.12
N GLY A 120 3.17 -1.84 4.97
CA GLY A 120 2.03 -2.19 5.83
C GLY A 120 0.79 -2.66 5.06
N LYS A 121 0.97 -3.20 3.85
CA LYS A 121 -0.10 -3.79 3.04
C LYS A 121 -0.13 -5.29 3.23
N GLU A 122 -1.35 -5.82 3.29
CA GLU A 122 -1.65 -7.26 3.31
C GLU A 122 -1.32 -7.85 1.94
N LEU A 123 -0.63 -8.99 1.90
CA LEU A 123 -0.38 -9.73 0.67
C LEU A 123 -1.71 -10.25 0.13
N THR A 124 -2.03 -9.93 -1.12
CA THR A 124 -3.23 -10.45 -1.78
C THR A 124 -3.07 -11.94 -2.04
N LYS A 125 -4.11 -12.71 -1.68
CA LYS A 125 -4.21 -14.16 -1.90
C LYS A 125 -4.63 -14.49 -3.32
#